data_AF-H9WRQ6-F1
#
_entry.id   AF-H9WRQ6-F1
#
_cell.length_a   1.000
_cell.length_b   1.000
_cell.length_c   1.000
_cell.angle_alpha   90.00
_cell.angle_beta   90.00
_cell.angle_gamma   90.00
#
_symmetry.space_group_name_H-M   'P 1'
#
loop_
_entity.id
_entity.type
_entity.pdbx_description
1 polymer ?
#
loop_
_entity_poly.entity_id
_entity_poly.type
_entity_poly.pdbx_seq_one_letter_code
_entity_poly.pdbx_strand_id
1 'polypeptide(L)'
;GFEVTERTPRGFAGRWGEASNATFANTLRFEAPCVLRNDKEYVDKDGNKNYSSALFLCRPSGQGKSMLIVRFGSTQFNSRFTLIPNWVIHQTSNRVFEQDMGFLSSQNEILLRKKVPTKDLYLNLRSCDTWVTEYRRWLDKVG
;
A
#
# COMPACT_ATOMS: atom_id res chain seq x y z
N GLY A 1 -13.02 6.68 -6.47
CA GLY A 1 -12.53 6.01 -7.69
C GLY A 1 -11.02 6.09 -7.76
N PHE A 2 -10.37 5.37 -8.68
CA PHE A 2 -8.92 5.36 -8.87
C PHE A 2 -8.55 6.15 -10.14
N GLU A 3 -7.55 7.01 -10.06
CA GLU A 3 -7.10 7.87 -11.16
C GLU A 3 -5.58 7.89 -11.23
N VAL A 4 -5.00 7.48 -12.35
CA VAL A 4 -3.55 7.51 -12.57
C VAL A 4 -3.16 8.89 -13.11
N THR A 5 -2.29 9.61 -12.40
CA THR A 5 -1.87 10.98 -12.76
C THR A 5 -0.48 11.02 -13.36
N GLU A 6 0.36 10.01 -13.11
CA GLU A 6 1.77 10.01 -13.53
C GLU A 6 2.25 8.60 -13.86
N ARG A 7 3.04 8.47 -14.94
CA ARG A 7 3.79 7.27 -15.29
C ARG A 7 5.20 7.67 -15.68
N THR A 8 6.20 7.09 -15.03
CA THR A 8 7.62 7.36 -15.28
C THR A 8 8.40 6.06 -15.45
N PRO A 9 9.65 6.10 -15.96
CA PRO A 9 10.52 4.93 -15.93
C PRO A 9 10.77 4.40 -14.50
N ARG A 10 10.68 5.26 -13.48
CA ARG A 10 10.88 4.84 -12.08
C ARG A 10 9.61 4.31 -11.41
N GLY A 11 8.43 4.49 -11.96
CA GLY A 11 7.19 4.05 -11.33
C GLY A 11 5.95 4.83 -11.79
N PHE A 12 4.98 5.01 -10.90
CA PHE A 12 3.71 5.68 -11.21
C PHE A 12 3.11 6.35 -9.98
N ALA A 13 2.21 7.29 -10.21
CA ALA A 13 1.45 7.92 -9.14
C ALA A 13 0.01 8.20 -9.57
N GLY A 14 -0.85 8.41 -8.58
CA GLY A 14 -2.25 8.68 -8.82
C GLY A 14 -3.02 9.01 -7.55
N ARG A 15 -4.31 9.21 -7.72
CA ARG A 15 -5.27 9.52 -6.66
C ARG A 15 -6.26 8.38 -6.51
N TRP A 16 -6.68 8.14 -5.28
CA TRP A 16 -7.83 7.30 -5.02
C TRP A 16 -8.67 7.85 -3.88
N GLY A 17 -9.95 7.56 -3.92
CA GLY A 17 -10.92 8.00 -2.92
C GLY A 17 -12.07 7.03 -2.80
N GLU A 18 -12.76 7.10 -1.67
CA GLU A 18 -13.98 6.33 -1.42
C GLU A 18 -15.11 6.82 -2.33
N ALA A 19 -15.90 5.89 -2.87
CA ALA A 19 -17.05 6.25 -3.69
C ALA A 19 -18.11 7.04 -2.90
N SER A 20 -18.23 6.76 -1.61
CA SER A 20 -19.19 7.39 -0.67
C SER A 20 -18.75 8.73 -0.11
N ASN A 21 -17.47 9.11 -0.25
CA ASN A 21 -16.94 10.33 0.34
C ASN A 21 -16.04 11.09 -0.63
N ALA A 22 -16.63 12.10 -1.31
CA ALA A 22 -15.93 12.95 -2.26
C ALA A 22 -14.78 13.78 -1.64
N THR A 23 -14.80 14.00 -0.32
CA THR A 23 -13.72 14.72 0.39
C THR A 23 -12.55 13.82 0.77
N PHE A 24 -12.73 12.49 0.72
CA PHE A 24 -11.67 11.55 0.97
C PHE A 24 -10.83 11.35 -0.28
N ALA A 25 -9.69 12.02 -0.33
CA ALA A 25 -8.73 11.89 -1.42
C ALA A 25 -7.35 11.51 -0.86
N ASN A 26 -6.86 10.37 -1.31
CA ASN A 26 -5.51 9.90 -1.04
C ASN A 26 -4.67 9.98 -2.31
N THR A 27 -3.41 10.30 -2.16
CA THR A 27 -2.41 10.20 -3.22
C THR A 27 -1.58 8.94 -2.99
N LEU A 28 -1.35 8.16 -4.03
CA LEU A 28 -0.51 6.98 -4.01
C LEU A 28 0.64 7.18 -5.00
N ARG A 29 1.85 6.84 -4.58
CA ARG A 29 3.04 6.85 -5.43
C ARG A 29 3.81 5.55 -5.23
N PHE A 30 4.09 4.88 -6.34
CA PHE A 30 5.02 3.77 -6.40
C PHE A 30 6.30 4.22 -7.10
N GLU A 31 7.45 3.90 -6.52
CA GLU A 31 8.77 4.12 -7.10
C GLU A 31 9.68 2.91 -6.91
N ALA A 32 10.49 2.61 -7.92
CA ALA A 32 11.52 1.61 -7.87
C ALA A 32 12.54 1.91 -6.75
N PRO A 33 13.10 0.88 -6.07
CA PRO A 33 12.96 -0.54 -6.39
C PRO A 33 11.72 -1.23 -5.80
N CYS A 34 11.09 -0.71 -4.75
CA CYS A 34 9.76 -1.13 -4.26
C CYS A 34 9.33 -0.23 -3.09
N VAL A 35 9.17 1.06 -3.39
CA VAL A 35 8.76 2.10 -2.45
C VAL A 35 7.34 2.50 -2.78
N LEU A 36 6.41 2.22 -1.89
CA LEU A 36 5.01 2.61 -2.04
C LEU A 36 4.67 3.61 -0.95
N ARG A 37 4.22 4.80 -1.32
CA ARG A 37 3.78 5.84 -0.40
C ARG A 37 2.30 6.13 -0.63
N ASN A 38 1.55 6.19 0.46
CA ASN A 38 0.17 6.65 0.46
C ASN A 38 0.03 7.84 1.39
N ASP A 39 -0.32 8.99 0.81
CA ASP A 39 -0.47 10.25 1.52
C ASP A 39 -1.95 10.63 1.56
N LYS A 40 -2.40 11.07 2.73
CA LYS A 40 -3.74 11.59 2.99
C LYS A 40 -3.63 13.03 3.46
N GLU A 41 -4.34 13.91 2.77
CA GLU A 41 -4.55 15.29 3.20
C GLU A 41 -5.97 15.44 3.70
N TYR A 42 -6.15 16.06 4.87
CA TYR A 42 -7.48 16.32 5.41
C TYR A 42 -7.51 17.60 6.23
N VAL A 43 -8.68 18.21 6.31
CA VAL A 43 -8.93 19.38 7.16
C VAL A 43 -9.63 18.90 8.43
N ASP A 44 -9.14 19.31 9.60
CA ASP A 44 -9.79 18.98 10.86
C ASP A 44 -11.01 19.88 11.15
N LYS A 45 -11.65 19.67 12.30
CA LYS A 45 -12.85 20.43 12.70
C LYS A 45 -12.56 21.91 12.93
N ASP A 46 -11.31 22.25 13.22
CA ASP A 46 -10.86 23.60 13.52
C ASP A 46 -10.36 24.32 12.23
N GLY A 47 -10.45 23.66 11.07
CA GLY A 47 -10.05 24.21 9.78
C GLY A 47 -8.56 24.05 9.48
N ASN A 48 -7.77 23.36 10.32
CA ASN A 48 -6.35 23.17 10.06
C ASN A 48 -6.12 22.04 9.07
N LYS A 49 -5.17 22.27 8.14
CA LYS A 49 -4.76 21.26 7.16
C LYS A 49 -3.74 20.31 7.78
N ASN A 50 -4.04 19.02 7.71
CA ASN A 50 -3.24 17.95 8.28
C ASN A 50 -2.86 16.91 7.23
N TYR A 51 -1.75 16.23 7.50
CA TYR A 51 -1.17 15.25 6.60
C TYR A 51 -0.91 13.98 7.38
N SER A 52 -1.26 12.84 6.76
CA SER A 52 -0.90 11.51 7.25
C SER A 52 -0.35 10.70 6.09
N SER A 53 0.73 9.97 6.33
CA SER A 53 1.44 9.20 5.31
C SER A 53 1.75 7.80 5.80
N ALA A 54 1.52 6.82 4.95
CA ALA A 54 1.99 5.45 5.11
C ALA A 54 3.05 5.17 4.03
N LEU A 55 4.25 4.80 4.46
CA LEU A 55 5.37 4.43 3.61
C LEU A 55 5.65 2.93 3.76
N PHE A 56 5.57 2.21 2.66
CA PHE A 56 5.86 0.79 2.55
C PHE A 56 7.14 0.61 1.75
N LEU A 57 8.08 -0.13 2.32
CA LEU A 57 9.33 -0.52 1.67
C LEU A 57 9.36 -2.04 1.60
N CYS A 58 9.45 -2.60 0.39
CA CYS A 58 9.65 -4.03 0.20
C CYS A 58 11.07 -4.27 -0.31
N ARG A 59 11.85 -5.05 0.44
CA ARG A 59 13.20 -5.44 0.05
C ARG A 59 13.28 -6.95 -0.13
N PRO A 60 13.85 -7.46 -1.23
CA PRO A 60 14.18 -8.87 -1.33
C PRO A 60 15.09 -9.29 -0.15
N SER A 61 14.79 -10.41 0.47
CA SER A 61 15.61 -11.00 1.56
C SER A 61 16.14 -12.39 1.20
N GLY A 62 15.68 -12.98 0.09
CA GLY A 62 16.13 -14.26 -0.45
C GLY A 62 15.18 -14.75 -1.54
N GLN A 63 15.45 -15.92 -2.13
CA GLN A 63 14.56 -16.51 -3.12
C GLN A 63 13.18 -16.77 -2.50
N GLY A 64 12.13 -16.18 -3.10
CA GLY A 64 10.75 -16.31 -2.63
C GLY A 64 10.49 -15.62 -1.27
N LYS A 65 11.39 -14.75 -0.81
CA LYS A 65 11.26 -14.04 0.48
C LYS A 65 11.54 -12.55 0.32
N SER A 66 10.74 -11.76 1.02
CA SER A 66 10.90 -10.31 1.13
C SER A 66 10.70 -9.85 2.56
N MET A 67 11.28 -8.71 2.89
CA MET A 67 11.00 -7.98 4.12
C MET A 67 10.17 -6.75 3.77
N LEU A 68 9.01 -6.63 4.42
CA LEU A 68 8.15 -5.45 4.36
C LEU A 68 8.43 -4.56 5.57
N ILE A 69 8.72 -3.29 5.34
CA ILE A 69 8.87 -2.28 6.37
C ILE A 69 7.79 -1.24 6.15
N VAL A 70 6.99 -0.97 7.18
CA VAL A 70 5.92 0.03 7.14
C VAL A 70 6.22 1.15 8.12
N ARG A 71 6.10 2.40 7.66
CA ARG A 71 6.26 3.59 8.49
C ARG A 71 5.04 4.49 8.35
N PHE A 72 4.53 4.95 9.47
CA PHE A 72 3.44 5.91 9.52
C PHE A 72 3.96 7.25 10.03
N GLY A 73 3.53 8.34 9.41
CA GLY A 73 3.81 9.70 9.85
C GLY A 73 2.55 10.55 9.79
N SER A 74 2.39 11.49 10.72
CA SER A 74 1.24 12.40 10.76
C SER A 74 1.66 13.73 11.35
N THR A 75 1.11 14.85 10.84
CA THR A 75 1.28 16.17 11.45
C THR A 75 0.53 16.31 12.75
N GLN A 76 -0.57 15.57 12.92
CA GLN A 76 -1.23 15.44 14.22
C GLN A 76 -0.75 14.17 14.89
N PHE A 77 0.05 14.35 15.93
CA PHE A 77 0.24 13.32 16.94
C PHE A 77 -0.75 13.60 18.06
N ASN A 78 -1.85 12.85 18.12
CA ASN A 78 -2.79 13.00 19.23
C ASN A 78 -2.07 12.59 20.51
N SER A 79 -1.84 13.57 21.40
CA SER A 79 -1.17 13.39 22.69
C SER A 79 -1.75 12.23 23.50
N ARG A 80 -3.03 11.87 23.33
CA ARG A 80 -3.64 10.72 24.02
C ARG A 80 -3.04 9.37 23.59
N PHE A 81 -2.39 9.28 22.42
CA PHE A 81 -1.65 8.08 22.02
C PHE A 81 -0.45 7.81 22.93
N THR A 82 0.11 8.81 23.62
CA THR A 82 1.21 8.56 24.60
C THR A 82 0.75 7.80 25.83
N LEU A 83 -0.56 7.81 26.12
CA LEU A 83 -1.14 7.08 27.26
C LEU A 83 -1.37 5.61 26.94
N ILE A 84 -1.33 5.22 25.66
CA ILE A 84 -1.48 3.82 25.24
C ILE A 84 -0.12 3.14 25.40
N PRO A 85 -0.01 2.07 26.20
CA PRO A 85 1.24 1.33 26.31
C PRO A 85 1.69 0.79 24.95
N ASN A 86 2.99 0.93 24.63
CA ASN A 86 3.56 0.52 23.34
C ASN A 86 3.23 -0.94 22.98
N TRP A 87 3.16 -1.84 23.96
CA TRP A 87 2.85 -3.25 23.71
C TRP A 87 1.45 -3.46 23.11
N VAL A 88 0.47 -2.59 23.42
CA VAL A 88 -0.88 -2.67 22.84
C VAL A 88 -0.86 -2.31 21.36
N ILE A 89 -0.09 -1.27 21.01
CA ILE A 89 0.12 -0.84 19.63
C ILE A 89 0.85 -1.95 18.86
N HIS A 90 1.88 -2.54 19.45
CA HIS A 90 2.61 -3.67 18.86
C HIS A 90 1.71 -4.89 18.65
N GLN A 91 0.90 -5.27 19.65
CA GLN A 91 -0.01 -6.42 19.54
C GLN A 91 -1.02 -6.24 18.40
N THR A 92 -1.59 -5.04 18.29
CA THR A 92 -2.56 -4.73 17.23
C THR A 92 -1.90 -4.76 15.85
N SER A 93 -0.71 -4.19 15.73
CA SER A 93 0.05 -4.16 14.48
C SER A 93 0.50 -5.55 14.05
N ASN A 94 1.02 -6.34 14.99
CA ASN A 94 1.45 -7.73 14.74
C ASN A 94 0.28 -8.59 14.26
N ARG A 95 -0.90 -8.43 14.85
CA ARG A 95 -2.09 -9.17 14.41
C ARG A 95 -2.49 -8.88 12.97
N VAL A 96 -2.40 -7.61 12.54
CA VAL A 96 -2.65 -7.22 11.13
C VAL A 96 -1.59 -7.84 10.22
N PHE A 97 -0.31 -7.74 10.60
CA PHE A 97 0.77 -8.34 9.82
C PHE A 97 0.66 -9.86 9.70
N GLU A 98 0.28 -10.56 10.77
CA GLU A 98 0.07 -12.01 10.74
C GLU A 98 -1.04 -12.41 9.76
N GLN A 99 -2.15 -11.68 9.75
CA GLN A 99 -3.26 -11.91 8.81
C GLN A 99 -2.81 -11.71 7.36
N ASP A 100 -2.11 -10.61 7.07
CA ASP A 100 -1.59 -10.31 5.74
C ASP A 100 -0.55 -11.34 5.28
N MET A 101 0.35 -11.77 6.18
CA MET A 101 1.36 -12.78 5.88
C MET A 101 0.74 -14.14 5.56
N GLY A 102 -0.31 -14.54 6.28
CA GLY A 102 -1.04 -15.77 5.98
C GLY A 102 -1.57 -15.79 4.54
N PHE A 103 -2.16 -14.68 4.12
CA PHE A 103 -2.65 -14.52 2.75
C PHE A 103 -1.53 -14.55 1.71
N LEU A 104 -0.47 -13.74 1.88
CA LEU A 104 0.65 -13.68 0.93
C LEU A 104 1.38 -15.03 0.80
N SER A 105 1.56 -15.74 1.91
CA SER A 105 2.19 -17.07 1.91
C SER A 105 1.36 -18.08 1.10
N SER A 106 0.03 -18.10 1.30
CA SER A 106 -0.87 -19.00 0.56
C SER A 106 -0.87 -18.71 -0.95
N GLN A 107 -0.82 -17.44 -1.36
CA GLN A 107 -0.73 -17.07 -2.77
C GLN A 107 0.61 -17.49 -3.38
N ASN A 108 1.71 -17.31 -2.66
CA ASN A 108 3.03 -17.73 -3.11
C ASN A 108 3.11 -19.25 -3.33
N GLU A 109 2.51 -20.04 -2.43
CA GLU A 109 2.41 -21.50 -2.60
C GLU A 109 1.70 -21.88 -3.91
N ILE A 110 0.54 -21.25 -4.18
CA ILE A 110 -0.23 -21.51 -5.41
C ILE A 110 0.59 -21.13 -6.65
N LEU A 111 1.28 -19.98 -6.62
CA LEU A 111 2.11 -19.50 -7.74
C LEU A 111 3.25 -20.49 -8.04
N LEU A 112 3.96 -20.95 -7.01
CA LEU A 112 5.04 -21.93 -7.15
C LEU A 112 4.55 -23.29 -7.65
N ARG A 113 3.36 -23.73 -7.21
CA ARG A 113 2.76 -25.00 -7.60
C ARG A 113 2.21 -24.98 -9.03
N LYS A 114 1.47 -23.93 -9.41
CA LYS A 114 0.75 -23.85 -10.69
C LYS A 114 1.65 -23.44 -11.85
N LYS A 115 2.66 -22.58 -11.61
CA LYS A 115 3.62 -22.11 -12.64
C LYS A 115 2.95 -21.55 -13.91
N VAL A 116 1.78 -20.93 -13.77
CA VAL A 116 1.08 -20.25 -14.86
C VAL A 116 1.16 -18.73 -14.68
N PRO A 117 1.00 -17.93 -15.75
CA PRO A 117 0.92 -16.48 -15.65
C PRO A 117 -0.15 -16.01 -14.65
N THR A 118 0.15 -14.96 -13.88
CA THR A 118 -0.77 -14.42 -12.85
C THR A 118 -2.11 -13.94 -13.40
N LYS A 119 -2.16 -13.50 -14.67
CA LYS A 119 -3.40 -13.11 -15.36
C LYS A 119 -4.39 -14.27 -15.51
N ASP A 120 -3.91 -15.52 -15.49
CA ASP A 120 -4.73 -16.72 -15.62
C ASP A 120 -5.22 -17.21 -14.23
N LEU A 121 -4.62 -16.70 -13.15
CA LEU A 121 -4.96 -17.04 -11.76
C LEU A 121 -5.86 -16.02 -11.08
N TYR A 122 -5.76 -14.74 -11.46
CA TYR A 122 -6.45 -13.64 -10.80
C TYR A 122 -7.33 -12.86 -11.76
N LEU A 123 -8.60 -12.69 -11.40
CA LEU A 123 -9.50 -11.77 -12.07
C LEU A 123 -9.10 -10.34 -11.72
N ASN A 124 -8.82 -9.52 -12.74
CA ASN A 124 -8.44 -8.12 -12.57
C ASN A 124 -9.68 -7.22 -12.65
N LEU A 125 -10.15 -6.75 -11.50
CA LEU A 125 -11.29 -5.85 -11.37
C LEU A 125 -10.83 -4.40 -11.56
N ARG A 126 -11.18 -3.79 -12.69
CA ARG A 126 -10.83 -2.40 -13.01
C ARG A 126 -11.21 -1.40 -11.92
N SER A 127 -12.25 -1.70 -11.14
CA SER A 127 -12.74 -0.85 -10.06
C SER A 127 -11.81 -0.77 -8.84
N CYS A 128 -10.96 -1.77 -8.57
CA CYS A 128 -10.06 -1.81 -7.40
C CYS A 128 -8.61 -2.20 -7.69
N ASP A 129 -8.35 -2.92 -8.78
CA ASP A 129 -7.03 -3.46 -9.12
C ASP A 129 -6.21 -2.52 -10.03
N THR A 130 -6.58 -1.24 -10.08
CA THR A 130 -5.90 -0.24 -10.91
C THR A 130 -4.41 -0.14 -10.56
N TRP A 131 -4.04 -0.08 -9.28
CA TRP A 131 -2.62 0.01 -8.88
C TRP A 131 -1.82 -1.26 -9.18
N VAL A 132 -2.44 -2.44 -9.01
CA VAL A 132 -1.81 -3.72 -9.38
C VAL A 132 -1.56 -3.78 -10.89
N THR A 133 -2.51 -3.28 -11.67
CA THR A 133 -2.39 -3.21 -13.13
C THR A 133 -1.27 -2.27 -13.55
N GLU A 134 -1.19 -1.08 -12.97
CA GLU A 134 -0.12 -0.11 -13.27
C GLU A 134 1.25 -0.63 -12.84
N TYR A 135 1.33 -1.32 -11.71
CA TYR A 135 2.57 -1.98 -11.28
C TYR A 135 3.04 -3.03 -12.28
N ARG A 136 2.14 -3.92 -12.75
CA ARG A 136 2.49 -4.94 -13.76
C ARG A 136 2.95 -4.31 -15.07
N ARG A 137 2.23 -3.29 -15.56
CA ARG A 137 2.62 -2.54 -16.78
C ARG A 137 3.98 -1.88 -16.65
N TRP A 138 4.27 -1.30 -15.49
CA TRP A 138 5.58 -0.72 -15.22
C TRP A 138 6.66 -1.81 -15.21
N LEU A 139 6.42 -2.92 -14.49
CA LEU A 139 7.36 -4.04 -14.41
C LEU A 139 7.67 -4.62 -15.80
N ASP A 140 6.65 -4.91 -16.61
CA ASP A 140 6.79 -5.43 -17.99
C ASP A 140 7.61 -4.50 -18.91
N LYS A 141 7.70 -3.21 -18.59
CA LYS A 141 8.47 -2.23 -19.37
C LYS A 141 9.95 -2.20 -18.97
N VAL A 142 10.27 -2.45 -17.70
CA VAL A 142 11.62 -2.27 -17.15
C VAL A 142 12.33 -3.57 -16.78
N GLY A 143 11.64 -4.72 -16.80
CA GLY A 143 12.16 -6.02 -16.39
C GLY A 143 11.57 -7.18 -17.17
#